data_AF-A0AAD7BGG2-F1
#
_entry.id   AF-A0AAD7BGG2-F1
#
_cell.length_a   1.000
_cell.length_b   1.000
_cell.length_c   1.000
_cell.angle_alpha   90.00
_cell.angle_beta   90.00
_cell.angle_gamma   90.00
#
_symmetry.space_group_name_H-M   'P 1'
#
loop_
_entity.id
_entity.type
_entity.pdbx_description
1 polymer ?
#
loop_
_entity_poly.entity_id
_entity_poly.type
_entity_poly.pdbx_seq_one_letter_code
_entity_poly.pdbx_strand_id
1 'polypeptide(L)'
;MSLQSADGPIFPPEIERHIFEICALGRPVVVPRLILVAWRVKQWIEPLLYRTIVLGPEHSPTDGYPTFTPEALLSAIHTKPPGFIATAVRNLGIYDSTTAGYEEILAACTGVTNLRILSFDTAFSAHIPSTLTELYVYDFPHQSAHSLFSQLTHLDVMGYSVPELDLDTFCSSVALLPSVTHVSFSDPFYAPILHRLLRACPKIEVLFYCDGEEDPLPEKESLAEDPRFVVICFSDLTTWDWDADWHLGVHCGRDYWYRAERFIQKRRRGEVDRRQSAMSREDWLDCA
;
A
#
# COMPACT_ATOMS: atom_id res chain seq x y z
N MET A 1 -26.96 -34.43 -39.88
CA MET A 1 -26.87 -34.21 -38.42
C MET A 1 -27.05 -32.73 -38.18
N SER A 2 -28.24 -32.34 -37.69
CA SER A 2 -28.53 -30.95 -37.30
C SER A 2 -27.83 -30.69 -35.96
N LEU A 3 -26.85 -29.80 -35.95
CA LEU A 3 -26.29 -29.26 -34.71
C LEU A 3 -27.42 -28.43 -34.08
N GLN A 4 -28.08 -28.97 -33.06
CA GLN A 4 -28.94 -28.18 -32.19
C GLN A 4 -28.10 -27.01 -31.70
N SER A 5 -28.49 -25.78 -32.05
CA SER A 5 -27.94 -24.59 -31.41
C SER A 5 -28.27 -24.74 -29.93
N ALA A 6 -27.24 -24.97 -29.13
CA ALA A 6 -27.38 -24.90 -27.69
C ALA A 6 -27.66 -23.42 -27.37
N ASP A 7 -28.93 -23.04 -27.34
CA ASP A 7 -29.41 -21.66 -27.10
C ASP A 7 -29.18 -21.21 -25.64
N GLY A 8 -28.23 -21.83 -24.93
CA GLY A 8 -27.86 -21.54 -23.56
C GLY A 8 -26.38 -21.15 -23.43
N PRO A 9 -26.02 -20.43 -22.36
CA PRO A 9 -24.62 -20.16 -22.05
C PRO A 9 -23.84 -21.48 -21.93
N ILE A 10 -22.64 -21.51 -22.52
CA ILE A 10 -21.76 -22.68 -22.52
C ILE A 10 -21.31 -23.03 -21.08
N PHE A 11 -21.24 -22.03 -20.21
CA PHE A 11 -20.83 -22.17 -18.81
C PHE A 11 -21.94 -21.77 -17.84
N PRO A 12 -21.99 -22.39 -16.65
CA PRO A 12 -22.79 -21.88 -15.53
C PRO A 12 -22.39 -20.43 -15.16
N PRO A 13 -23.31 -19.59 -14.68
CA PRO A 13 -23.03 -18.18 -14.36
C PRO A 13 -21.88 -17.96 -13.38
N GLU A 14 -21.67 -18.88 -12.43
CA GLU A 14 -20.60 -18.81 -11.44
C GLU A 14 -19.22 -18.98 -12.08
N ILE A 15 -19.13 -19.87 -13.08
CA ILE A 15 -17.90 -20.11 -13.83
C ILE A 15 -17.61 -18.92 -14.75
N GLU A 16 -18.63 -18.40 -15.44
CA GLU A 16 -18.48 -17.16 -16.22
C GLU A 16 -17.97 -16.01 -15.35
N ARG A 17 -18.61 -15.78 -14.20
CA ARG A 17 -18.20 -14.75 -13.23
C ARG A 17 -16.75 -14.93 -12.82
N HIS A 18 -16.34 -16.14 -12.44
CA HIS A 18 -14.98 -16.42 -12.02
C HIS A 18 -13.95 -16.11 -13.11
N ILE A 19 -14.25 -16.46 -14.37
CA ILE A 19 -13.40 -16.14 -15.52
C ILE A 19 -13.25 -14.62 -15.68
N PHE A 20 -14.36 -13.87 -15.61
CA PHE A 20 -14.31 -12.40 -15.71
C PHE A 20 -13.57 -11.77 -14.54
N GLU A 21 -13.73 -12.27 -13.31
CA GLU A 21 -13.01 -11.78 -12.13
C GLU A 21 -11.51 -12.06 -12.24
N ILE A 22 -11.09 -13.25 -12.68
CA ILE A 22 -9.67 -13.56 -12.95
C ILE A 22 -9.09 -12.61 -13.99
N CYS A 23 -9.80 -12.38 -15.10
CA CYS A 23 -9.35 -11.45 -16.15
C CYS A 23 -9.25 -10.01 -15.64
N ALA A 24 -10.25 -9.57 -14.87
CA ALA A 24 -10.30 -8.23 -14.29
C ALA A 24 -9.18 -8.00 -13.27
N LEU A 25 -8.95 -8.96 -12.37
CA LEU A 25 -7.91 -8.90 -11.35
C LEU A 25 -6.53 -8.98 -12.00
N GLY A 26 -6.31 -9.93 -12.92
CA GLY A 26 -5.03 -10.14 -13.59
C GLY A 26 -4.63 -9.02 -14.57
N ARG A 27 -5.58 -8.22 -15.04
CA ARG A 27 -5.31 -7.08 -15.94
C ARG A 27 -6.33 -5.94 -15.73
N PRO A 28 -6.16 -5.10 -14.70
CA PRO A 28 -7.10 -4.03 -14.36
C PRO A 28 -7.45 -3.10 -15.53
N VAL A 29 -6.51 -2.85 -16.44
CA VAL A 29 -6.72 -2.01 -17.63
C VAL A 29 -7.82 -2.52 -18.58
N VAL A 30 -8.20 -3.81 -18.54
CA VAL A 30 -9.30 -4.33 -19.38
C VAL A 30 -10.67 -4.21 -18.72
N VAL A 31 -10.75 -3.90 -17.43
CA VAL A 31 -12.01 -3.83 -16.66
C VAL A 31 -13.07 -2.96 -17.35
N PRO A 32 -12.77 -1.74 -17.85
CA PRO A 32 -13.75 -0.93 -18.58
C PRO A 32 -14.35 -1.60 -19.82
N ARG A 33 -13.62 -2.52 -20.46
CA ARG A 33 -14.12 -3.28 -21.62
C ARG A 33 -14.97 -4.48 -21.17
N LEU A 34 -14.56 -5.15 -20.09
CA LEU A 34 -15.28 -6.31 -19.55
C LEU A 34 -16.70 -5.93 -19.11
N ILE A 35 -16.88 -4.77 -18.47
CA ILE A 35 -18.21 -4.31 -18.03
C ILE A 35 -19.18 -4.02 -19.20
N LEU A 36 -18.70 -3.92 -20.43
CA LEU A 36 -19.54 -3.69 -21.62
C LEU A 36 -20.04 -4.99 -22.28
N VAL A 37 -19.57 -6.15 -21.84
CA VAL A 37 -19.89 -7.44 -22.48
C VAL A 37 -21.36 -7.81 -22.29
N ALA A 38 -21.87 -7.71 -21.07
CA ALA A 38 -23.27 -7.98 -20.74
C ALA A 38 -23.64 -7.33 -19.41
N TRP A 39 -24.94 -7.12 -19.17
CA TRP A 39 -25.42 -6.51 -17.93
C TRP A 39 -24.99 -7.29 -16.67
N ARG A 40 -25.07 -8.63 -16.68
CA ARG A 40 -24.60 -9.46 -15.55
C ARG A 40 -23.10 -9.30 -15.30
N VAL A 41 -22.30 -9.20 -16.36
CA VAL A 41 -20.85 -9.00 -16.27
C VAL A 41 -20.54 -7.64 -15.67
N LYS A 42 -21.28 -6.59 -16.07
CA LYS A 42 -21.18 -5.28 -15.41
C LYS A 42 -21.40 -5.39 -13.90
N GLN A 43 -22.45 -6.07 -13.45
CA GLN A 43 -22.72 -6.21 -12.02
C GLN A 43 -21.60 -6.93 -11.26
N TRP A 44 -20.99 -7.94 -11.87
CA TRP A 44 -19.90 -8.69 -11.24
C TRP A 44 -18.59 -7.90 -11.20
N ILE A 45 -18.30 -7.13 -12.26
CA ILE A 45 -16.97 -6.56 -12.50
C ILE A 45 -16.89 -5.07 -12.16
N GLU A 46 -17.99 -4.34 -12.14
CA GLU A 46 -18.00 -2.91 -11.76
C GLU A 46 -17.40 -2.65 -10.37
N PRO A 47 -17.62 -3.47 -9.30
CA PRO A 47 -16.92 -3.28 -8.04
C PRO A 47 -15.38 -3.38 -8.17
N LEU A 48 -14.87 -4.21 -9.09
CA LEU A 48 -13.44 -4.35 -9.33
C LEU A 48 -12.84 -3.12 -10.03
N LEU A 49 -13.63 -2.36 -10.79
CA LEU A 49 -13.19 -1.09 -11.37
C LEU A 49 -12.84 -0.05 -10.30
N TYR A 50 -13.59 -0.05 -9.19
CA TYR A 50 -13.41 0.89 -8.08
C TYR A 50 -12.54 0.33 -6.95
N ARG A 51 -12.06 -0.92 -7.06
CA ARG A 51 -11.32 -1.57 -5.98
C ARG A 51 -10.04 -0.84 -5.61
N THR A 52 -9.35 -0.34 -6.63
CA THR A 52 -8.12 0.43 -6.51
C THR A 52 -8.32 1.74 -7.24
N ILE A 53 -8.25 2.85 -6.51
CA ILE A 53 -8.40 4.20 -7.04
C ILE A 53 -7.10 4.95 -6.84
N VAL A 54 -6.64 5.59 -7.90
CA VAL A 54 -5.53 6.55 -7.85
C VAL A 54 -6.07 7.93 -8.18
N LEU A 55 -5.88 8.87 -7.25
CA LEU A 55 -6.18 10.29 -7.41
C LEU A 55 -4.87 11.03 -7.65
N GLY A 56 -4.77 11.73 -8.76
CA GLY A 56 -3.57 12.44 -9.15
C GLY A 56 -3.70 13.03 -10.55
N PRO A 57 -2.66 13.72 -11.04
CA PRO A 57 -2.65 14.25 -12.41
C PRO A 57 -2.81 13.12 -13.44
N GLU A 58 -3.39 13.45 -14.61
CA GLU A 58 -3.73 12.51 -15.70
C GLU A 58 -2.55 11.65 -16.22
N HIS A 59 -1.32 11.97 -15.81
CA HIS A 59 -0.09 11.27 -16.21
C HIS A 59 0.62 10.55 -15.06
N SER A 60 -0.07 10.33 -13.94
CA SER A 60 0.46 9.47 -12.88
C SER A 60 0.70 8.06 -13.46
N PRO A 61 1.89 7.46 -13.29
CA PRO A 61 2.18 6.12 -13.81
C PRO A 61 1.34 5.10 -13.02
N THR A 62 0.20 4.68 -13.56
CA THR A 62 -0.73 3.83 -12.82
C THR A 62 -0.71 2.36 -13.21
N ASP A 63 0.25 1.88 -14.00
CA ASP A 63 0.32 0.47 -14.45
C ASP A 63 -1.02 -0.13 -14.93
N GLY A 64 -1.89 0.71 -15.48
CA GLY A 64 -3.21 0.32 -15.98
C GLY A 64 -4.36 0.37 -14.96
N TYR A 65 -4.14 0.86 -13.75
CA TYR A 65 -5.22 1.24 -12.83
C TYR A 65 -5.90 2.54 -13.29
N PRO A 66 -7.22 2.65 -13.14
CA PRO A 66 -7.93 3.87 -13.49
C PRO A 66 -7.53 5.03 -12.56
N THR A 67 -6.96 6.07 -13.16
CA THR A 67 -6.73 7.36 -12.50
C THR A 67 -8.01 8.18 -12.56
N PHE A 68 -8.39 8.78 -11.45
CA PHE A 68 -9.55 9.68 -11.37
C PHE A 68 -9.08 11.08 -10.99
N THR A 69 -9.74 12.09 -11.56
CA THR A 69 -9.75 13.40 -10.92
C THR A 69 -10.67 13.33 -9.69
N PRO A 70 -10.43 14.16 -8.66
CA PRO A 70 -11.32 14.22 -7.51
C PRO A 70 -12.79 14.47 -7.89
N GLU A 71 -13.05 15.33 -8.88
CA GLU A 71 -14.41 15.62 -9.38
C GLU A 71 -15.07 14.41 -10.02
N ALA A 72 -14.32 13.61 -10.78
CA ALA A 72 -14.83 12.39 -11.40
C ALA A 72 -15.23 11.35 -10.33
N LEU A 73 -14.43 11.22 -9.26
CA LEU A 73 -14.76 10.33 -8.17
C LEU A 73 -15.93 10.85 -7.33
N LEU A 74 -15.99 12.14 -7.03
CA LEU A 74 -17.12 12.77 -6.34
C LEU A 74 -18.43 12.58 -7.14
N SER A 75 -18.37 12.76 -8.46
CA SER A 75 -19.51 12.47 -9.34
C SER A 75 -19.95 10.99 -9.24
N ALA A 76 -19.00 10.06 -9.18
CA ALA A 76 -19.31 8.65 -8.95
C ALA A 76 -19.93 8.43 -7.56
N ILE A 77 -19.41 9.05 -6.50
CA ILE A 77 -19.98 8.99 -5.14
C ILE A 77 -21.44 9.43 -5.13
N HIS A 78 -21.78 10.52 -5.83
CA HIS A 78 -23.15 11.05 -5.87
C HIS A 78 -24.10 10.27 -6.78
N THR A 79 -23.60 9.57 -7.79
CA THR A 79 -24.43 8.86 -8.77
C THR A 79 -24.59 7.37 -8.49
N LYS A 80 -23.68 6.76 -7.72
CA LYS A 80 -23.77 5.36 -7.32
C LYS A 80 -24.74 5.16 -6.15
N PRO A 81 -25.28 3.95 -5.97
CA PRO A 81 -26.09 3.65 -4.79
C PRO A 81 -25.34 3.95 -3.49
N PRO A 82 -26.02 4.44 -2.44
CA PRO A 82 -25.40 4.68 -1.13
C PRO A 82 -24.65 3.45 -0.62
N GLY A 83 -23.42 3.64 -0.15
CA GLY A 83 -22.56 2.55 0.35
C GLY A 83 -21.82 1.73 -0.73
N PHE A 84 -22.10 1.96 -2.02
CA PHE A 84 -21.36 1.29 -3.10
C PHE A 84 -19.86 1.62 -3.04
N ILE A 85 -19.49 2.90 -3.00
CA ILE A 85 -18.09 3.33 -2.94
C ILE A 85 -17.42 2.85 -1.64
N ALA A 86 -18.13 2.98 -0.51
CA ALA A 86 -17.66 2.50 0.79
C ALA A 86 -17.26 1.02 0.78
N THR A 87 -17.96 0.17 0.03
CA THR A 87 -17.70 -1.28 -0.01
C THR A 87 -16.78 -1.71 -1.14
N ALA A 88 -16.79 -0.96 -2.26
CA ALA A 88 -16.00 -1.26 -3.44
C ALA A 88 -14.53 -0.86 -3.28
N VAL A 89 -14.26 0.33 -2.73
CA VAL A 89 -12.88 0.87 -2.64
C VAL A 89 -12.12 0.22 -1.48
N ARG A 90 -10.95 -0.36 -1.78
CA ARG A 90 -10.06 -0.99 -0.79
C ARG A 90 -8.68 -0.34 -0.76
N ASN A 91 -8.21 0.10 -1.90
CA ASN A 91 -6.92 0.76 -2.06
C ASN A 91 -7.14 2.16 -2.61
N LEU A 92 -6.62 3.16 -1.91
CA LEU A 92 -6.74 4.55 -2.30
C LEU A 92 -5.36 5.20 -2.29
N GLY A 93 -4.90 5.66 -3.45
CA GLY A 93 -3.69 6.47 -3.58
C GLY A 93 -4.05 7.92 -3.88
N ILE A 94 -3.49 8.86 -3.13
CA ILE A 94 -3.69 10.31 -3.29
C ILE A 94 -2.34 10.95 -3.53
N TYR A 95 -2.09 11.33 -4.78
CA TYR A 95 -0.83 11.88 -5.28
C TYR A 95 -0.86 13.39 -5.50
N ASP A 96 -1.96 14.06 -5.12
CA ASP A 96 -2.09 15.52 -5.16
C ASP A 96 -2.58 16.02 -3.80
N SER A 97 -1.93 17.06 -3.27
CA SER A 97 -2.27 17.69 -1.99
C SER A 97 -3.10 18.97 -2.15
N THR A 98 -3.35 19.42 -3.38
CA THR A 98 -3.87 20.77 -3.65
C THR A 98 -5.37 20.82 -3.94
N THR A 99 -6.02 19.67 -4.15
CA THR A 99 -7.43 19.63 -4.58
C THR A 99 -8.42 19.62 -3.41
N ALA A 100 -9.48 20.42 -3.53
CA ALA A 100 -10.62 20.34 -2.62
C ALA A 100 -11.39 19.02 -2.79
N GLY A 101 -12.07 18.57 -1.72
CA GLY A 101 -12.99 17.43 -1.78
C GLY A 101 -12.41 16.09 -1.31
N TYR A 102 -11.11 16.01 -0.95
CA TYR A 102 -10.55 14.77 -0.38
C TYR A 102 -11.21 14.34 0.93
N GLU A 103 -11.66 15.28 1.77
CA GLU A 103 -12.43 14.97 2.98
C GLU A 103 -13.72 14.20 2.66
N GLU A 104 -14.46 14.64 1.65
CA GLU A 104 -15.69 13.98 1.22
C GLU A 104 -15.41 12.61 0.59
N ILE A 105 -14.34 12.50 -0.19
CA ILE A 105 -13.89 11.22 -0.77
C ILE A 105 -13.52 10.24 0.35
N LEU A 106 -12.68 10.65 1.29
CA LEU A 106 -12.27 9.81 2.44
C LEU A 106 -13.48 9.40 3.28
N ALA A 107 -14.41 10.33 3.52
CA ALA A 107 -15.66 10.06 4.23
C ALA A 107 -16.55 9.04 3.51
N ALA A 108 -16.53 9.01 2.17
CA ALA A 108 -17.27 8.03 1.37
C ALA A 108 -16.57 6.66 1.26
N CYS A 109 -15.24 6.63 1.38
CA CYS A 109 -14.38 5.45 1.19
C CYS A 109 -14.11 4.69 2.50
N THR A 110 -15.14 4.43 3.30
CA THR A 110 -14.99 3.84 4.66
C THR A 110 -14.52 2.39 4.70
N GLY A 111 -14.41 1.70 3.55
CA GLY A 111 -13.86 0.34 3.45
C GLY A 111 -12.40 0.26 3.02
N VAL A 112 -11.71 1.39 2.88
CA VAL A 112 -10.28 1.42 2.53
C VAL A 112 -9.46 0.73 3.63
N THR A 113 -8.56 -0.15 3.18
CA THR A 113 -7.62 -0.90 4.02
C THR A 113 -6.18 -0.51 3.74
N ASN A 114 -5.89 -0.03 2.53
CA ASN A 114 -4.58 0.47 2.12
C ASN A 114 -4.71 1.91 1.59
N LEU A 115 -4.10 2.86 2.31
CA LEU A 115 -4.11 4.28 1.98
C LEU A 115 -2.69 4.77 1.72
N ARG A 116 -2.49 5.39 0.55
CA ARG A 116 -1.29 6.14 0.22
C ARG A 116 -1.62 7.60 0.02
N ILE A 117 -0.89 8.50 0.68
CA ILE A 117 -1.14 9.93 0.63
C ILE A 117 0.16 10.72 0.75
N LEU A 118 0.45 11.61 -0.21
CA LEU A 118 1.69 12.39 -0.19
C LEU A 118 1.72 13.50 0.88
N SER A 119 0.56 13.93 1.38
CA SER A 119 0.47 14.99 2.39
C SER A 119 -0.67 14.69 3.34
N PHE A 120 -0.35 14.50 4.62
CA PHE A 120 -1.35 14.25 5.65
C PHE A 120 -1.77 15.58 6.29
N ASP A 121 -2.96 16.08 5.93
CA ASP A 121 -3.59 17.18 6.67
C ASP A 121 -4.27 16.62 7.93
N THR A 122 -4.18 17.36 9.04
CA THR A 122 -4.93 17.05 10.26
C THR A 122 -6.44 17.05 10.03
N ALA A 123 -6.96 17.81 9.05
CA ALA A 123 -8.35 17.74 8.65
C ALA A 123 -8.75 16.33 8.14
N PHE A 124 -7.82 15.61 7.50
CA PHE A 124 -8.08 14.25 7.01
C PHE A 124 -8.25 13.24 8.13
N SER A 125 -7.69 13.48 9.33
CA SER A 125 -7.73 12.51 10.42
C SER A 125 -9.16 12.14 10.79
N ALA A 126 -10.11 13.09 10.74
CA ALA A 126 -11.52 12.82 11.05
C ALA A 126 -12.20 11.85 10.07
N HIS A 127 -11.62 11.66 8.89
CA HIS A 127 -12.18 10.87 7.79
C HIS A 127 -11.39 9.60 7.48
N ILE A 128 -10.31 9.31 8.22
CA ILE A 128 -9.56 8.07 8.04
C ILE A 128 -10.44 6.87 8.43
N PRO A 129 -10.60 5.87 7.55
CA PRO A 129 -11.38 4.68 7.86
C PRO A 129 -10.77 3.87 8.99
N SER A 130 -11.62 3.37 9.90
CA SER A 130 -11.18 2.49 11.00
C SER A 130 -10.73 1.10 10.53
N THR A 131 -10.99 0.76 9.26
CA THR A 131 -10.53 -0.47 8.60
C THR A 131 -9.11 -0.37 8.06
N LEU A 132 -8.45 0.78 8.22
CA LEU A 132 -7.13 1.01 7.66
C LEU A 132 -6.09 0.10 8.31
N THR A 133 -5.44 -0.75 7.49
CA THR A 133 -4.40 -1.69 7.89
C THR A 133 -3.01 -1.30 7.39
N GLU A 134 -2.94 -0.52 6.31
CA GLU A 134 -1.68 -0.07 5.69
C GLU A 134 -1.74 1.42 5.37
N LEU A 135 -0.73 2.17 5.80
CA LEU A 135 -0.63 3.61 5.60
C LEU A 135 0.73 3.98 5.04
N TYR A 136 0.72 4.69 3.92
CA TYR A 136 1.89 5.18 3.20
C TYR A 136 1.83 6.71 3.15
N VAL A 137 2.67 7.40 3.92
CA VAL A 137 2.61 8.86 4.13
C VAL A 137 3.97 9.51 3.99
N TYR A 138 4.04 10.79 3.62
CA TYR A 138 5.30 11.54 3.70
C TYR A 138 5.62 12.03 5.10
N ASP A 139 4.59 12.44 5.82
CA ASP A 139 4.70 12.92 7.20
C ASP A 139 3.60 12.25 8.04
N PHE A 140 4.02 11.74 9.19
CA PHE A 140 3.13 11.04 10.11
C PHE A 140 2.77 11.97 11.27
N PRO A 141 1.48 12.31 11.45
CA PRO A 141 1.08 13.37 12.38
C PRO A 141 1.45 13.05 13.84
N HIS A 142 2.00 14.04 14.57
CA HIS A 142 2.55 13.90 15.94
C HIS A 142 1.55 13.67 17.07
N GLN A 143 0.28 13.38 16.80
CA GLN A 143 -0.73 13.12 17.82
C GLN A 143 -1.63 11.94 17.44
N SER A 144 -1.03 10.98 16.74
CA SER A 144 -1.67 9.79 16.17
C SER A 144 -1.92 8.67 17.18
N ALA A 145 -1.97 8.97 18.49
CA ALA A 145 -2.53 8.08 19.53
C ALA A 145 -4.06 7.91 19.39
N HIS A 146 -4.55 7.97 18.16
CA HIS A 146 -5.94 7.99 17.81
C HIS A 146 -6.41 6.56 17.59
N SER A 147 -7.57 6.24 18.14
CA SER A 147 -8.30 4.99 17.92
C SER A 147 -8.49 4.61 16.44
N LEU A 148 -8.30 5.55 15.52
CA LEU A 148 -8.41 5.38 14.07
C LEU A 148 -7.34 4.43 13.51
N PHE A 149 -6.15 4.38 14.13
CA PHE A 149 -5.05 3.51 13.69
C PHE A 149 -4.97 2.21 14.50
N SER A 150 -6.07 1.82 15.15
CA SER A 150 -6.11 0.59 15.98
C SER A 150 -5.90 -0.70 15.17
N GLN A 151 -6.24 -0.69 13.88
CA GLN A 151 -6.02 -1.80 12.95
C GLN A 151 -4.77 -1.64 12.08
N LEU A 152 -4.04 -0.52 12.22
CA LEU A 152 -2.87 -0.26 11.41
C LEU A 152 -1.77 -1.27 11.73
N THR A 153 -1.30 -1.98 10.71
CA THR A 153 -0.26 -3.02 10.80
C THR A 153 1.02 -2.61 10.09
N HIS A 154 0.91 -1.90 8.96
CA HIS A 154 2.01 -1.42 8.14
C HIS A 154 2.00 0.12 8.09
N LEU A 155 3.13 0.72 8.44
CA LEU A 155 3.35 2.16 8.38
C LEU A 155 4.60 2.45 7.55
N ASP A 156 4.43 3.13 6.43
CA ASP A 156 5.52 3.63 5.59
C ASP A 156 5.59 5.15 5.67
N VAL A 157 6.76 5.66 6.08
CA VAL A 157 7.04 7.09 6.19
C VAL A 157 8.09 7.47 5.14
N MET A 158 7.62 8.11 4.07
CA MET A 158 8.37 8.46 2.87
C MET A 158 8.68 9.97 2.82
N GLY A 159 9.77 10.49 3.39
CA GLY A 159 10.03 11.93 3.19
C GLY A 159 11.16 12.57 3.97
N TYR A 160 11.48 13.80 3.54
CA TYR A 160 12.69 14.57 3.86
C TYR A 160 12.51 15.64 4.96
N SER A 161 11.33 15.80 5.54
CA SER A 161 11.05 16.91 6.46
C SER A 161 11.02 16.50 7.92
N VAL A 162 12.14 15.95 8.40
CA VAL A 162 12.43 15.77 9.83
C VAL A 162 13.09 16.98 10.54
N PRO A 163 13.44 18.15 9.94
CA PRO A 163 14.25 19.16 10.64
C PRO A 163 13.72 19.65 12.00
N GLU A 164 12.44 19.45 12.31
CA GLU A 164 11.82 19.86 13.58
C GLU A 164 11.11 18.72 14.33
N LEU A 165 11.19 17.49 13.82
CA LEU A 165 10.54 16.35 14.45
C LEU A 165 11.29 15.99 15.73
N ASP A 166 10.61 16.08 16.86
CA ASP A 166 11.06 15.39 18.07
C ASP A 166 10.96 13.87 17.82
N LEU A 167 12.10 13.27 17.44
CA LEU A 167 12.24 11.84 17.18
C LEU A 167 11.72 10.99 18.36
N ASP A 168 11.83 11.49 19.59
CA ASP A 168 11.29 10.80 20.76
C ASP A 168 9.76 10.83 20.79
N THR A 169 9.15 11.94 20.37
CA THR A 169 7.71 12.05 20.16
C THR A 169 7.23 11.10 19.06
N PHE A 170 7.96 10.97 17.94
CA PHE A 170 7.61 10.00 16.90
C PHE A 170 7.69 8.56 17.41
N CYS A 171 8.80 8.16 18.05
CA CYS A 171 8.94 6.83 18.64
C CYS A 171 7.80 6.52 19.62
N SER A 172 7.47 7.49 20.47
CA SER A 172 6.38 7.37 21.44
C SER A 172 5.03 7.20 20.73
N SER A 173 4.79 7.94 19.66
CA SER A 173 3.56 7.83 18.86
C SER A 173 3.42 6.45 18.23
N VAL A 174 4.47 5.92 17.59
CA VAL A 174 4.44 4.58 16.99
C VAL A 174 4.27 3.49 18.05
N ALA A 175 4.90 3.65 19.22
CA ALA A 175 4.76 2.70 20.33
C ALA A 175 3.30 2.55 20.79
N LEU A 176 2.50 3.62 20.69
CA LEU A 176 1.08 3.64 21.05
C LEU A 176 0.17 2.93 20.02
N LEU A 177 0.63 2.70 18.79
CA LEU A 177 -0.20 2.08 17.73
C LEU A 177 -0.31 0.57 17.96
N PRO A 178 -1.43 0.03 18.48
CA PRO A 178 -1.45 -1.29 19.12
C PRO A 178 -1.06 -2.45 18.20
N SER A 179 -1.36 -2.33 16.90
CA SER A 179 -1.25 -3.41 15.93
C SER A 179 -0.08 -3.26 14.94
N VAL A 180 0.68 -2.16 15.02
CA VAL A 180 1.78 -1.91 14.06
C VAL A 180 2.92 -2.90 14.31
N THR A 181 3.20 -3.69 13.28
CA THR A 181 4.28 -4.70 13.26
C THR A 181 5.30 -4.42 12.16
N HIS A 182 4.93 -3.64 11.13
CA HIS A 182 5.76 -3.30 9.99
C HIS A 182 5.95 -1.79 9.91
N VAL A 183 7.19 -1.33 9.94
CA VAL A 183 7.53 0.10 9.82
C VAL A 183 8.63 0.28 8.79
N SER A 184 8.48 1.26 7.91
CA SER A 184 9.49 1.61 6.90
C SER A 184 9.82 3.09 6.90
N PHE A 185 11.09 3.36 6.61
CA PHE A 185 11.63 4.70 6.38
C PHE A 185 12.43 4.70 5.10
N SER A 186 12.24 5.72 4.27
CA SER A 186 12.99 5.87 3.03
C SER A 186 14.13 6.90 3.10
N ASP A 187 14.31 7.55 4.26
CA ASP A 187 15.17 8.71 4.38
C ASP A 187 16.32 8.49 5.40
N PRO A 188 17.57 8.84 5.04
CA PRO A 188 18.73 8.68 5.93
C PRO A 188 18.69 9.46 7.23
N PHE A 189 17.92 10.54 7.33
CA PHE A 189 17.73 11.28 8.56
C PHE A 189 17.08 10.44 9.67
N TYR A 190 16.43 9.32 9.33
CA TYR A 190 15.85 8.41 10.31
C TYR A 190 16.84 7.39 10.89
N ALA A 191 18.07 7.27 10.38
CA ALA A 191 19.03 6.30 10.92
C ALA A 191 19.20 6.36 12.47
N PRO A 192 19.27 7.55 13.10
CA PRO A 192 19.38 7.65 14.56
C PRO A 192 18.14 7.16 15.34
N ILE A 193 16.96 7.11 14.71
CA ILE A 193 15.72 6.70 15.36
C ILE A 193 15.51 5.18 15.32
N LEU A 194 16.14 4.46 14.38
CA LEU A 194 15.87 3.03 14.14
C LEU A 194 16.11 2.19 15.40
N HIS A 195 17.22 2.44 16.11
CA HIS A 195 17.53 1.78 17.38
C HIS A 195 16.52 2.08 18.49
N ARG A 196 16.10 3.35 18.57
CA ARG A 196 15.13 3.79 19.58
C ARG A 196 13.78 3.13 19.31
N LEU A 197 13.37 3.09 18.05
CA LEU A 197 12.11 2.49 17.63
C LEU A 197 12.09 0.98 17.93
N LEU A 198 13.13 0.24 17.56
CA LEU A 198 13.25 -1.20 17.86
C LEU A 198 13.21 -1.52 19.36
N ARG A 199 13.75 -0.61 20.19
CA ARG A 199 13.73 -0.73 21.66
C ARG A 199 12.38 -0.36 22.26
N ALA A 200 11.77 0.73 21.79
CA ALA A 200 10.49 1.22 22.28
C ALA A 200 9.31 0.35 21.83
N CYS A 201 9.44 -0.30 20.66
CA CYS A 201 8.39 -1.08 20.03
C CYS A 201 8.82 -2.55 19.86
N PRO A 202 8.75 -3.37 20.92
CA PRO A 202 9.17 -4.78 20.85
C PRO A 202 8.28 -5.63 19.93
N LYS A 203 7.06 -5.16 19.62
CA LYS A 203 6.10 -5.81 18.72
C LYS A 203 6.43 -5.67 17.23
N ILE A 204 7.32 -4.74 16.86
CA ILE A 204 7.75 -4.64 15.47
C ILE A 204 8.35 -5.97 15.06
N GLU A 205 7.91 -6.50 13.92
CA GLU A 205 8.41 -7.72 13.31
C GLU A 205 9.35 -7.42 12.15
N VAL A 206 9.07 -6.31 11.44
CA VAL A 206 9.85 -5.82 10.31
C VAL A 206 10.09 -4.32 10.47
N LEU A 207 11.36 -3.94 10.58
CA LEU A 207 11.81 -2.57 10.39
C LEU A 207 12.59 -2.51 9.08
N PHE A 208 11.96 -1.93 8.07
CA PHE A 208 12.53 -1.78 6.73
C PHE A 208 13.13 -0.39 6.58
N TYR A 209 14.36 -0.31 6.08
CA TYR A 209 15.03 0.96 5.86
C TYR A 209 15.56 1.02 4.43
N CYS A 210 15.15 2.06 3.71
CA CYS A 210 15.59 2.31 2.35
C CYS A 210 16.79 3.26 2.37
N ASP A 211 17.92 2.77 1.88
CA ASP A 211 19.21 3.44 2.00
C ASP A 211 19.60 4.10 0.68
N GLY A 212 19.54 5.43 0.66
CA GLY A 212 19.71 6.28 -0.53
C GLY A 212 21.15 6.40 -1.06
N GLU A 213 22.17 6.27 -0.21
CA GLU A 213 23.57 6.46 -0.59
C GLU A 213 24.51 5.45 0.09
N GLU A 214 25.68 5.22 -0.52
CA GLU A 214 26.69 4.24 -0.07
C GLU A 214 27.40 4.61 1.23
N ASP A 215 27.06 5.73 1.87
CA ASP A 215 27.75 6.14 3.08
C ASP A 215 27.53 5.09 4.20
N PRO A 216 28.61 4.47 4.70
CA PRO A 216 28.52 3.45 5.72
C PRO A 216 28.07 4.12 7.02
N LEU A 217 26.77 4.04 7.31
CA LEU A 217 26.23 4.44 8.60
C LEU A 217 26.77 3.44 9.64
N PRO A 218 27.60 3.86 10.63
CA PRO A 218 28.12 2.96 11.67
C PRO A 218 27.00 2.28 12.45
N GLU A 219 25.84 2.93 12.51
CA GLU A 219 24.62 2.44 13.13
C GLU A 219 24.09 1.17 12.45
N LYS A 220 24.31 0.99 11.14
CA LYS A 220 23.87 -0.21 10.38
C LYS A 220 24.49 -1.48 10.93
N GLU A 221 25.77 -1.48 11.31
CA GLU A 221 26.43 -2.69 11.82
C GLU A 221 25.77 -3.17 13.12
N SER A 222 25.44 -2.23 14.01
CA SER A 222 24.76 -2.55 15.27
C SER A 222 23.29 -2.94 15.07
N LEU A 223 22.58 -2.35 14.09
CA LEU A 223 21.21 -2.72 13.74
C LEU A 223 21.14 -4.08 13.03
N ALA A 224 22.18 -4.44 12.29
CA ALA A 224 22.25 -5.68 11.54
C ALA A 224 22.20 -6.94 12.43
N GLU A 225 22.48 -6.81 13.72
CA GLU A 225 22.31 -7.90 14.68
C GLU A 225 20.84 -8.13 15.10
N ASP A 226 19.96 -7.13 14.90
CA ASP A 226 18.54 -7.26 15.19
C ASP A 226 17.84 -8.04 14.07
N PRO A 227 17.21 -9.19 14.36
CA PRO A 227 16.60 -10.04 13.34
C PRO A 227 15.34 -9.43 12.71
N ARG A 228 14.90 -8.25 13.14
CA ARG A 228 13.76 -7.50 12.56
C ARG A 228 14.20 -6.45 11.55
N PHE A 229 15.48 -6.10 11.52
CA PHE A 229 15.98 -5.01 10.67
C PHE A 229 16.34 -5.48 9.27
N VAL A 230 15.82 -4.81 8.25
CA VAL A 230 16.06 -5.09 6.82
C VAL A 230 16.42 -3.79 6.12
N VAL A 231 17.41 -3.87 5.23
CA VAL A 231 17.86 -2.74 4.41
C VAL A 231 17.75 -3.10 2.94
N ILE A 232 17.40 -2.11 2.13
CA ILE A 232 17.63 -2.16 0.68
C ILE A 232 18.52 -0.98 0.30
N CYS A 233 19.54 -1.23 -0.52
CA CYS A 233 20.46 -0.21 -1.01
C CYS A 233 20.04 0.24 -2.43
N PHE A 234 19.82 1.54 -2.62
CA PHE A 234 19.39 2.09 -3.90
C PHE A 234 20.49 2.16 -4.97
N SER A 235 21.76 2.07 -4.60
CA SER A 235 22.86 2.05 -5.57
C SER A 235 22.71 0.93 -6.61
N ASP A 236 22.03 -0.16 -6.24
CA ASP A 236 21.70 -1.28 -7.13
C ASP A 236 20.40 -1.08 -7.97
N LEU A 237 19.62 -0.03 -7.69
CA LEU A 237 18.24 0.17 -8.15
C LEU A 237 18.00 1.60 -8.68
N THR A 238 18.75 2.01 -9.71
CA THR A 238 18.56 3.30 -10.43
C THR A 238 17.17 3.50 -11.05
N THR A 239 16.29 2.51 -10.96
CA THR A 239 14.93 2.51 -11.55
C THR A 239 13.87 2.10 -10.55
N TRP A 240 14.11 2.27 -9.24
CA TRP A 240 13.11 1.87 -8.25
C TRP A 240 11.84 2.69 -8.40
N ASP A 241 10.74 2.00 -8.68
CA ASP A 241 9.43 2.58 -8.84
C ASP A 241 8.55 2.14 -7.67
N TRP A 242 8.48 2.99 -6.65
CA TRP A 242 7.62 2.78 -5.48
C TRP A 242 6.15 2.67 -5.85
N ASP A 243 5.73 3.28 -6.95
CA ASP A 243 4.35 3.21 -7.42
C ASP A 243 4.10 1.83 -8.01
N ALA A 244 5.00 1.33 -8.86
CA ALA A 244 4.95 -0.03 -9.37
C ALA A 244 4.98 -1.09 -8.26
N ASP A 245 5.77 -0.90 -7.20
CA ASP A 245 5.81 -1.85 -6.09
C ASP A 245 4.55 -1.83 -5.22
N TRP A 246 4.02 -0.65 -4.92
CA TRP A 246 2.71 -0.52 -4.27
C TRP A 246 1.61 -1.17 -5.13
N HIS A 247 1.66 -0.99 -6.44
CA HIS A 247 0.77 -1.64 -7.39
C HIS A 247 0.88 -3.18 -7.36
N LEU A 248 2.09 -3.72 -7.21
CA LEU A 248 2.33 -5.16 -7.01
C LEU A 248 1.71 -5.66 -5.69
N GLY A 249 1.86 -4.91 -4.60
CA GLY A 249 1.21 -5.19 -3.31
C GLY A 249 -0.31 -5.25 -3.44
N VAL A 250 -0.90 -4.21 -4.03
CA VAL A 250 -2.34 -4.13 -4.29
C VAL A 250 -2.85 -5.26 -5.19
N HIS A 251 -2.05 -5.66 -6.19
CA HIS A 251 -2.44 -6.67 -7.17
C HIS A 251 -2.36 -8.10 -6.63
N CYS A 252 -1.24 -8.44 -6.00
CA CYS A 252 -0.90 -9.83 -5.65
C CYS A 252 -0.31 -10.02 -4.26
N GLY A 253 -0.20 -8.95 -3.45
CA GLY A 253 0.39 -9.01 -2.12
C GLY A 253 1.88 -9.33 -2.13
N ARG A 254 2.60 -8.93 -3.19
CA ARG A 254 4.05 -9.18 -3.35
C ARG A 254 4.84 -7.89 -3.50
N ASP A 255 4.47 -6.88 -2.72
CA ASP A 255 5.26 -5.66 -2.53
C ASP A 255 6.55 -5.94 -1.75
N TYR A 256 7.27 -4.88 -1.41
CA TYR A 256 8.47 -4.95 -0.61
C TYR A 256 8.26 -5.51 0.79
N TRP A 257 7.07 -5.34 1.39
CA TRP A 257 6.78 -5.90 2.72
C TRP A 257 6.86 -7.41 2.70
N TYR A 258 6.19 -8.04 1.74
CA TYR A 258 6.25 -9.49 1.54
C TYR A 258 7.69 -9.98 1.37
N ARG A 259 8.52 -9.24 0.62
CA ARG A 259 9.92 -9.62 0.39
C ARG A 259 10.77 -9.45 1.66
N ALA A 260 10.57 -8.38 2.41
CA ALA A 260 11.25 -8.13 3.69
C ALA A 260 10.90 -9.20 4.74
N GLU A 261 9.63 -9.58 4.86
CA GLU A 261 9.18 -10.67 5.72
C GLU A 261 9.86 -11.99 5.34
N ARG A 262 9.86 -12.35 4.05
CA ARG A 262 10.54 -13.57 3.58
C ARG A 262 12.02 -13.55 3.92
N PHE A 263 12.69 -12.43 3.69
CA PHE A 263 14.11 -12.27 4.00
C PHE A 263 14.39 -12.46 5.51
N ILE A 264 13.59 -11.84 6.38
CA ILE A 264 13.68 -12.04 7.84
C ILE A 264 13.47 -13.53 8.19
N GLN A 265 12.51 -14.20 7.56
CA GLN A 265 12.26 -15.61 7.82
C GLN A 265 13.43 -16.50 7.35
N LYS A 266 14.05 -16.22 6.19
CA LYS A 266 15.29 -16.90 5.75
C LYS A 266 16.40 -16.73 6.79
N ARG A 267 16.58 -15.51 7.30
CA ARG A 267 17.57 -15.18 8.34
C ARG A 267 17.30 -15.89 9.66
N ARG A 268 16.05 -15.95 10.11
CA ARG A 268 15.62 -16.69 11.32
C ARG A 268 15.88 -18.20 11.20
N ARG A 269 15.78 -18.76 9.99
CA ARG A 269 16.08 -20.17 9.69
C ARG A 269 17.58 -20.45 9.48
N GLY A 270 18.42 -19.42 9.41
CA GLY A 270 19.86 -19.57 9.13
C GLY A 270 20.18 -19.89 7.67
N GLU A 271 19.26 -19.62 6.74
CA GLU A 271 19.51 -19.74 5.28
C GLU A 271 20.36 -18.58 4.74
N VAL A 272 20.43 -17.49 5.50
CA VAL A 272 21.19 -16.27 5.21
C VAL A 272 21.95 -15.89 6.48
N ASP A 273 23.12 -15.24 6.35
CA ASP A 273 23.91 -14.80 7.51
C ASP A 273 23.05 -13.93 8.45
N ARG A 274 23.15 -14.17 9.76
CA ARG A 274 22.38 -13.45 10.77
C ARG A 274 22.67 -11.95 10.78
N ARG A 275 23.87 -11.53 10.40
CA ARG A 275 24.29 -10.13 10.28
C ARG A 275 24.03 -9.54 8.90
N GLN A 276 23.52 -10.34 7.95
CA GLN A 276 23.07 -9.78 6.68
C GLN A 276 21.72 -9.09 6.91
N SER A 277 21.73 -7.76 6.88
CA SER A 277 20.52 -6.92 6.91
C SER A 277 20.12 -6.46 5.52
N ALA A 278 21.07 -6.32 4.61
CA ALA A 278 20.81 -5.93 3.22
C ALA A 278 20.25 -7.11 2.41
N MET A 279 19.11 -6.87 1.77
CA MET A 279 18.57 -7.79 0.79
C MET A 279 19.43 -7.76 -0.48
N SER A 280 19.75 -8.93 -1.01
CA SER A 280 20.41 -9.00 -2.32
C SER A 280 19.42 -8.65 -3.43
N ARG A 281 19.94 -8.26 -4.61
CA ARG A 281 19.12 -8.10 -5.82
C ARG A 281 18.35 -9.38 -6.18
N GLU A 282 18.91 -10.55 -5.91
CA GLU A 282 18.25 -11.83 -6.15
C GLU A 282 17.07 -12.03 -5.20
N ASP A 283 17.25 -11.79 -3.88
CA ASP A 283 16.16 -11.84 -2.89
C ASP A 283 15.01 -10.90 -3.27
N TRP A 284 15.34 -9.81 -3.96
CA TRP A 284 14.38 -8.87 -4.47
C TRP A 284 13.60 -9.37 -5.69
N LEU A 285 14.30 -9.93 -6.69
CA LEU A 285 13.72 -10.35 -7.96
C LEU A 285 13.01 -11.70 -7.90
N ASP A 286 13.27 -12.52 -6.89
CA ASP A 286 12.74 -13.90 -6.71
C ASP A 286 11.21 -13.98 -6.52
N CYS A 287 10.48 -12.88 -6.75
CA CYS A 287 9.02 -12.75 -6.55
C CYS A 287 8.25 -12.15 -7.73
N ALA A 288 8.94 -11.61 -8.75
CA ALA A 288 8.35 -11.01 -9.96
C ALA A 288 8.15 -12.07 -11.05
#